data_AF-A0A5F5XKN1-F1
#
_entry.id   AF-A0A5F5XKN1-F1
#
_cell.length_a   1.000
_cell.length_b   1.000
_cell.length_c   1.000
_cell.angle_alpha   90.00
_cell.angle_beta   90.00
_cell.angle_gamma   90.00
#
_symmetry.space_group_name_H-M   'P 1'
#
loop_
_entity.id
_entity.type
_entity.pdbx_description
1 polymer ?
#
loop_
_entity_poly.entity_id
_entity_poly.type
_entity_poly.pdbx_seq_one_letter_code
_entity_poly.pdbx_strand_id
1 'polypeptide(L)'
;MVLSELAARLNCAEYKNWVKAGHCLLLLRGCLQGFVAREVVAFHRGLLAAAPNLGPRATCRSGSRCSPRARQVIRCRNEIMHSSEMKVSSLWLRDFQMKIQNFLNEFKNIPEIVAAYARIEQLLTSDWAVHIPAEDQLDGCEYETGVYLSESQVNEIEMELLKEKLQEIYLQAQEQDVLPEEILNRLEVVKEFLRNNEDLRNGLTEDIQKLDSLHLQHQKPSSKEPGAQTPEGKA
;
A
#
# COMPACT_ATOMS: atom_id res chain seq x y z
N MET A 1 -26.39 -1.96 7.61
CA MET A 1 -25.62 -3.11 7.09
C MET A 1 -24.12 -2.81 7.15
N VAL A 2 -23.67 -1.69 6.58
CA VAL A 2 -22.27 -1.19 6.63
C VAL A 2 -21.62 -1.25 8.03
N LEU A 3 -22.27 -0.67 9.05
CA LEU A 3 -21.79 -0.71 10.44
C LEU A 3 -21.54 -2.13 10.98
N SER A 4 -22.33 -3.11 10.56
CA SER A 4 -22.20 -4.52 11.00
C SER A 4 -21.03 -5.21 10.32
N GLU A 5 -20.74 -4.89 9.05
CA GLU A 5 -19.63 -5.46 8.29
C GLU A 5 -18.29 -4.92 8.81
N LEU A 6 -18.19 -3.60 9.02
CA LEU A 6 -16.99 -2.98 9.59
C LEU A 6 -16.70 -3.52 11.00
N ALA A 7 -17.72 -3.61 11.87
CA ALA A 7 -17.56 -4.16 13.21
C ALA A 7 -17.08 -5.61 13.17
N ALA A 8 -17.60 -6.43 12.26
CA ALA A 8 -17.15 -7.82 12.09
C ALA A 8 -15.68 -7.90 11.65
N ARG A 9 -15.26 -7.08 10.68
CA ARG A 9 -13.85 -7.01 10.25
C ARG A 9 -12.93 -6.57 11.37
N LEU A 10 -13.30 -5.54 12.11
CA LEU A 10 -12.47 -5.00 13.19
C LEU A 10 -12.52 -5.83 14.47
N ASN A 11 -13.39 -6.84 14.56
CA ASN A 11 -13.27 -7.89 15.58
C ASN A 11 -12.11 -8.86 15.29
N CYS A 12 -11.64 -8.95 14.04
CA CYS A 12 -10.44 -9.70 13.71
C CYS A 12 -9.18 -8.91 14.09
N ALA A 13 -8.40 -9.42 15.03
CA ALA A 13 -7.17 -8.78 15.48
C ALA A 13 -6.15 -8.63 14.34
N GLU A 14 -5.99 -9.66 13.50
CA GLU A 14 -5.00 -9.64 12.41
C GLU A 14 -5.39 -8.66 11.29
N TYR A 15 -6.68 -8.50 11.03
CA TYR A 15 -7.18 -7.50 10.09
C TYR A 15 -6.95 -6.08 10.63
N LYS A 16 -7.30 -5.83 11.90
CA LYS A 16 -6.99 -4.55 12.56
C LYS A 16 -5.51 -4.20 12.47
N ASN A 17 -4.63 -5.18 12.70
CA ASN A 17 -3.19 -4.96 12.59
C ASN A 17 -2.79 -4.57 11.17
N TRP A 18 -3.40 -5.17 10.15
CA TRP A 18 -3.15 -4.85 8.74
C TRP A 18 -3.57 -3.40 8.43
N VAL A 19 -4.77 -2.99 8.86
CA VAL A 19 -5.24 -1.61 8.68
C VAL A 19 -4.36 -0.61 9.43
N LYS A 20 -3.97 -0.90 10.69
CA LYS A 20 -3.03 -0.06 11.47
C LYS A 20 -1.71 0.14 10.76
N ALA A 21 -1.09 -0.96 10.32
CA ALA A 21 0.21 -0.91 9.69
C ALA A 21 0.14 -0.24 8.31
N GLY A 22 -0.92 -0.48 7.55
CA GLY A 22 -1.20 0.22 6.30
C GLY A 22 -1.37 1.72 6.50
N HIS A 23 -2.20 2.15 7.45
CA HIS A 23 -2.39 3.57 7.76
C HIS A 23 -1.06 4.21 8.19
N CYS A 24 -0.24 3.52 8.98
CA CYS A 24 1.09 4.00 9.33
C CYS A 24 1.93 4.29 8.07
N LEU A 25 1.91 3.40 7.07
CA LEU A 25 2.62 3.61 5.81
C LEU A 25 2.03 4.77 4.99
N LEU A 26 0.71 4.94 4.97
CA LEU A 26 0.07 6.07 4.30
C LEU A 26 0.47 7.42 4.93
N LEU A 27 0.52 7.50 6.26
CA LEU A 27 1.01 8.68 6.98
C LEU A 27 2.49 8.95 6.69
N LEU A 28 3.32 7.90 6.69
CA LEU A 28 4.74 7.99 6.33
C LEU A 28 4.93 8.50 4.91
N ARG A 29 4.17 7.98 3.95
CA ARG A 29 4.19 8.44 2.55
C ARG A 29 3.89 9.93 2.48
N GLY A 30 2.82 10.38 3.14
CA GLY A 30 2.40 11.78 3.14
C GLY A 30 3.46 12.72 3.72
N CYS A 31 4.09 12.36 4.85
CA CYS A 31 5.10 13.23 5.47
C CYS A 31 6.43 13.23 4.72
N LEU A 32 6.83 12.10 4.15
CA LEU A 32 8.10 11.97 3.42
C LEU A 32 8.02 12.57 2.02
N GLN A 33 6.88 12.53 1.34
CA GLN A 33 6.76 13.00 -0.04
C GLN A 33 7.22 14.45 -0.20
N GLY A 34 6.79 15.34 0.69
CA GLY A 34 7.22 16.74 0.68
C GLY A 34 8.71 16.92 0.98
N PHE A 35 9.24 16.14 1.92
CA PHE A 35 10.67 16.14 2.25
C PHE A 35 11.52 15.66 1.07
N VAL A 36 11.21 14.50 0.50
CA VAL A 36 11.93 13.92 -0.64
C VAL A 36 11.87 14.85 -1.85
N ALA A 37 10.72 15.44 -2.17
CA ALA A 37 10.62 16.38 -3.28
C ALA A 37 11.59 17.58 -3.12
N ARG A 38 11.68 18.15 -1.90
CA ARG A 38 12.60 19.25 -1.61
C ARG A 38 14.06 18.82 -1.67
N GLU A 39 14.41 17.71 -1.04
CA GLU A 39 15.78 17.19 -1.03
C GLU A 39 16.25 16.83 -2.44
N VAL A 40 15.38 16.27 -3.27
CA VAL A 40 15.68 15.98 -4.67
C VAL A 40 15.97 17.28 -5.43
N VAL A 41 15.17 18.33 -5.25
CA VAL A 41 15.44 19.64 -5.90
C VAL A 41 16.75 20.26 -5.38
N ALA A 42 16.98 20.23 -4.07
CA ALA A 42 18.19 20.77 -3.46
C ALA A 42 19.44 20.02 -3.94
N PHE A 43 19.36 18.70 -4.02
CA PHE A 43 20.41 17.84 -4.57
C PHE A 43 20.69 18.20 -6.04
N HIS A 44 19.66 18.29 -6.89
CA HIS A 44 19.85 18.68 -8.29
C HIS A 44 20.47 20.08 -8.42
N ARG A 45 20.02 21.06 -7.62
CA ARG A 45 20.61 22.41 -7.60
C ARG A 45 22.08 22.38 -7.17
N GLY A 46 22.42 21.63 -6.13
CA GLY A 46 23.80 21.45 -5.66
C GLY A 46 24.68 20.74 -6.70
N LEU A 47 24.15 19.73 -7.37
CA LEU A 47 24.84 18.99 -8.43
C LEU A 47 25.16 19.91 -9.62
N LEU A 48 24.19 20.71 -10.07
CA LEU A 48 24.35 21.67 -11.16
C LEU A 48 25.36 22.78 -10.81
N ALA A 49 25.36 23.24 -9.55
CA ALA A 49 26.33 24.22 -9.07
C ALA A 49 27.75 23.65 -8.98
N ALA A 50 27.90 22.40 -8.53
CA ALA A 50 29.20 21.76 -8.32
C ALA A 50 29.84 21.22 -9.61
N ALA A 51 29.03 20.90 -10.62
CA ALA A 51 29.53 20.28 -11.84
C ALA A 51 28.66 20.64 -13.07
N PRO A 52 28.90 21.83 -13.66
CA PRO A 52 28.11 22.35 -14.78
C PRO A 52 28.21 21.52 -16.08
N ASN A 53 29.14 20.57 -16.16
CA ASN A 53 29.36 19.69 -17.31
C ASN A 53 28.81 18.25 -17.11
N LEU A 54 28.03 17.98 -16.05
CA LEU A 54 27.42 16.67 -15.87
C LEU A 54 26.33 16.44 -16.91
N GLY A 55 26.61 15.55 -17.87
CA GLY A 55 25.62 15.09 -18.82
C GLY A 55 24.55 14.18 -18.18
N PRO A 56 23.47 13.84 -18.91
CA PRO A 56 22.30 13.08 -18.43
C PRO A 56 22.57 11.65 -17.92
N ARG A 57 23.84 11.20 -17.90
CA ARG A 57 24.27 9.82 -17.60
C ARG A 57 25.29 9.70 -16.47
N ALA A 58 25.45 10.75 -15.65
CA ALA A 58 26.31 10.66 -14.48
C ALA A 58 25.73 9.68 -13.45
N THR A 59 26.34 8.51 -13.31
CA THR A 59 25.95 7.50 -12.32
C THR A 59 26.65 7.76 -10.99
N CYS A 60 25.88 7.72 -9.90
CA CYS A 60 26.42 7.75 -8.55
C CYS A 60 27.26 6.48 -8.31
N ARG A 61 28.60 6.63 -8.27
CA ARG A 61 29.52 5.51 -7.97
C ARG A 61 29.42 5.01 -6.53
N SER A 62 28.67 5.71 -5.67
CA SER A 62 28.45 5.34 -4.27
C SER A 62 27.19 4.47 -4.12
N GLY A 63 27.12 3.36 -4.85
CA GLY A 63 25.99 2.41 -4.78
C GLY A 63 25.74 1.81 -3.39
N SER A 64 26.71 1.93 -2.47
CA SER A 64 26.60 1.52 -1.06
C SER A 64 26.03 2.60 -0.12
N ARG A 65 25.97 3.88 -0.54
CA ARG A 65 25.48 5.00 0.29
C ARG A 65 24.12 5.54 -0.13
N CYS A 66 23.58 5.12 -1.27
CA CYS A 66 22.18 5.34 -1.62
C CYS A 66 21.28 4.43 -0.78
N SER A 67 20.96 4.91 0.43
CA SER A 67 19.97 4.43 1.41
C SER A 67 19.69 2.90 1.45
N PRO A 68 20.39 2.16 2.34
CA PRO A 68 20.01 0.82 2.76
C PRO A 68 18.67 0.75 3.53
N ARG A 69 18.15 1.87 4.05
CA ARG A 69 17.09 1.88 5.08
C ARG A 69 15.68 2.19 4.57
N ALA A 70 15.54 2.99 3.50
CA ALA A 70 14.26 3.03 2.75
C ALA A 70 13.83 1.63 2.30
N ARG A 71 14.80 0.72 2.06
CA ARG A 71 14.53 -0.69 1.75
C ARG A 71 13.73 -1.40 2.85
N GLN A 72 13.85 -0.98 4.11
CA GLN A 72 13.11 -1.59 5.21
C GLN A 72 11.64 -1.17 5.20
N VAL A 73 11.36 0.12 4.95
CA VAL A 73 9.98 0.62 4.78
C VAL A 73 9.34 0.01 3.53
N ILE A 74 10.09 -0.05 2.42
CA ILE A 74 9.64 -0.73 1.19
C ILE A 74 9.36 -2.21 1.47
N ARG A 75 10.22 -2.89 2.23
CA ARG A 75 9.99 -4.29 2.61
C ARG A 75 8.72 -4.44 3.44
N CYS A 76 8.51 -3.60 4.45
CA CYS A 76 7.29 -3.62 5.26
C CYS A 76 6.04 -3.35 4.41
N ARG A 77 6.10 -2.39 3.48
CA ARG A 77 5.03 -2.15 2.50
C ARG A 77 4.76 -3.39 1.67
N ASN A 78 5.81 -4.04 1.15
CA ASN A 78 5.66 -5.26 0.37
C ASN A 78 5.06 -6.40 1.22
N GLU A 79 5.51 -6.59 2.45
CA GLU A 79 4.95 -7.57 3.38
C GLU A 79 3.43 -7.36 3.59
N ILE A 80 2.95 -6.12 3.74
CA ILE A 80 1.51 -5.79 3.87
C ILE A 80 0.76 -6.01 2.55
N MET A 81 1.31 -5.53 1.44
CA MET A 81 0.65 -5.62 0.13
C MET A 81 0.59 -7.07 -0.38
N HIS A 82 1.51 -7.91 0.07
CA HIS A 82 1.54 -9.34 -0.26
C HIS A 82 0.97 -10.22 0.87
N SER A 83 0.46 -9.63 1.95
CA SER A 83 -0.16 -10.44 3.00
C SER A 83 -1.40 -11.15 2.46
N SER A 84 -1.56 -12.42 2.85
CA SER A 84 -2.76 -13.19 2.55
C SER A 84 -3.94 -12.62 3.33
N GLU A 85 -5.10 -12.53 2.68
CA GLU A 85 -6.38 -12.14 3.29
C GLU A 85 -6.40 -10.78 4.02
N MET A 86 -5.47 -9.87 3.72
CA MET A 86 -5.40 -8.55 4.37
C MET A 86 -5.24 -8.67 5.90
N LYS A 87 -4.47 -9.66 6.33
CA LYS A 87 -4.19 -9.95 7.75
C LYS A 87 -2.70 -9.93 8.02
N VAL A 88 -2.31 -9.48 9.21
CA VAL A 88 -0.94 -9.64 9.75
C VAL A 88 -0.98 -9.94 11.25
N SER A 89 -0.04 -10.76 11.72
CA SER A 89 0.00 -11.18 13.12
C SER A 89 0.42 -10.03 14.05
N SER A 90 0.03 -10.11 15.32
CA SER A 90 0.43 -9.12 16.33
C SER A 90 1.94 -9.11 16.60
N LEU A 91 2.60 -10.26 16.44
CA LEU A 91 4.07 -10.34 16.52
C LEU A 91 4.70 -9.55 15.37
N TRP A 92 4.20 -9.72 14.15
CA TRP A 92 4.66 -8.96 12.99
C TRP A 92 4.43 -7.46 13.19
N LEU A 93 3.26 -7.04 13.72
CA LEU A 93 2.97 -5.62 13.97
C LEU A 93 3.96 -5.00 14.98
N ARG A 94 4.35 -5.75 16.02
CA ARG A 94 5.36 -5.30 16.99
C ARG A 94 6.72 -5.11 16.33
N ASP A 95 7.14 -6.05 15.49
CA ASP A 95 8.37 -5.94 14.73
C ASP A 95 8.32 -4.76 13.76
N PHE A 96 7.20 -4.58 13.07
CA PHE A 96 6.94 -3.42 12.21
C PHE A 96 7.07 -2.10 12.97
N GLN A 97 6.46 -1.99 14.15
CA GLN A 97 6.56 -0.80 14.99
C GLN A 97 8.02 -0.46 15.33
N MET A 98 8.82 -1.43 15.74
CA MET A 98 10.25 -1.22 16.02
C MET A 98 11.02 -0.75 14.76
N LYS A 99 10.74 -1.33 13.59
CA LYS A 99 11.36 -0.94 12.32
C LYS A 99 11.00 0.51 11.94
N ILE A 100 9.74 0.90 12.11
CA ILE A 100 9.26 2.27 11.81
C ILE A 100 9.83 3.29 12.79
N GLN A 101 9.85 2.99 14.10
CA GLN A 101 10.45 3.87 15.11
C GLN A 101 11.94 4.10 14.83
N ASN A 102 12.70 3.06 14.50
CA ASN A 102 14.10 3.18 14.12
C ASN A 102 14.30 4.07 12.89
N PHE A 103 13.44 3.93 11.88
CA PHE A 103 13.48 4.76 10.68
C PHE A 103 13.15 6.23 10.99
N LEU A 104 12.09 6.50 11.76
CA LEU A 104 11.65 7.85 12.09
C LEU A 104 12.63 8.61 12.99
N ASN A 105 13.36 7.90 13.86
CA ASN A 105 14.41 8.49 14.70
C ASN A 105 15.53 9.16 13.90
N GLU A 106 15.73 8.83 12.63
CA GLU A 106 16.70 9.50 11.75
C GLU A 106 16.26 10.90 11.36
N PHE A 107 14.95 11.13 11.32
CA PHE A 107 14.33 12.39 10.94
C PHE A 107 13.92 13.23 12.15
N LYS A 108 14.39 12.89 13.35
CA LYS A 108 14.07 13.60 14.61
C LYS A 108 14.40 15.10 14.60
N ASN A 109 15.27 15.53 13.68
CA ASN A 109 15.65 16.93 13.51
C ASN A 109 14.75 17.68 12.50
N ILE A 110 13.76 17.01 11.90
CA ILE A 110 12.87 17.57 10.88
C ILE A 110 11.47 17.76 11.49
N PRO A 111 11.05 19.00 11.81
CA PRO A 111 9.82 19.27 12.54
C PRO A 111 8.56 18.67 11.90
N GLU A 112 8.45 18.72 10.57
CA GLU A 112 7.27 18.17 9.86
C GLU A 112 7.16 16.65 10.03
N ILE A 113 8.29 15.95 10.10
CA ILE A 113 8.32 14.49 10.27
C ILE A 113 8.08 14.13 11.75
N VAL A 114 8.56 14.95 12.69
CA VAL A 114 8.33 14.77 14.13
C VAL A 114 6.83 14.88 14.47
N ALA A 115 6.10 15.83 13.88
CA ALA A 115 4.66 15.93 14.10
C ALA A 115 3.90 14.67 13.60
N ALA A 116 4.31 14.13 12.45
CA ALA A 116 3.77 12.88 11.93
C ALA A 116 4.15 11.67 12.80
N TYR A 117 5.35 11.67 13.40
CA TYR A 117 5.82 10.61 14.29
C TYR A 117 4.90 10.44 15.51
N ALA A 118 4.54 11.53 16.20
CA ALA A 118 3.65 11.45 17.36
C ALA A 118 2.29 10.81 17.00
N ARG A 119 1.74 11.17 15.84
CA ARG A 119 0.49 10.57 15.33
C ARG A 119 0.65 9.08 15.00
N ILE A 120 1.78 8.68 14.41
CA ILE A 120 2.09 7.28 14.09
C ILE A 120 2.29 6.44 15.35
N GLU A 121 3.00 6.98 16.34
CA GLU A 121 3.22 6.30 17.61
C GLU A 121 1.90 6.08 18.35
N GLN A 122 1.06 7.12 18.42
CA GLN A 122 -0.30 7.02 18.95
C GLN A 122 -1.12 5.98 18.19
N LEU A 123 -1.06 5.99 16.84
CA LEU A 123 -1.75 5.04 15.98
C LEU A 123 -1.39 3.57 16.30
N LEU A 124 -0.09 3.27 16.42
CA LEU A 124 0.40 1.91 16.61
C LEU A 124 0.18 1.38 18.04
N THR A 125 0.10 2.29 19.01
CA THR A 125 -0.13 1.97 20.43
C THR A 125 -1.60 1.94 20.82
N SER A 126 -2.48 2.56 20.03
CA SER A 126 -3.93 2.58 20.30
C SER A 126 -4.59 1.24 20.04
N ASP A 127 -5.61 0.90 20.81
CA ASP A 127 -6.37 -0.36 20.65
C ASP A 127 -7.31 -0.38 19.43
N TRP A 128 -7.53 0.77 18.77
CA TRP A 128 -8.47 0.91 17.64
C TRP A 128 -9.87 0.35 17.99
N ALA A 129 -10.34 0.59 19.21
CA ALA A 129 -11.76 0.44 19.48
C ALA A 129 -12.48 1.48 18.62
N VAL A 130 -13.36 1.06 17.71
CA VAL A 130 -14.19 2.00 16.96
C VAL A 130 -15.26 2.53 17.89
N HIS A 131 -15.33 3.85 18.02
CA HIS A 131 -16.45 4.48 18.69
C HIS A 131 -17.66 4.37 17.77
N ILE A 132 -18.55 3.43 18.05
CA ILE A 132 -19.89 3.37 17.45
C ILE A 132 -20.77 4.23 18.36
N PRO A 133 -21.19 5.44 17.93
CA PRO A 133 -22.10 6.24 18.74
C PRO A 133 -23.39 5.44 18.92
N ALA A 134 -23.79 5.20 20.18
CA ALA A 134 -25.16 4.82 20.45
C ALA A 134 -26.07 6.00 20.08
N GLU A 135 -27.27 5.72 19.56
CA GLU A 135 -28.22 6.73 19.06
C GLU A 135 -28.60 7.79 20.10
N ASP A 136 -28.38 7.53 21.39
CA ASP A 136 -28.54 8.48 22.49
C ASP A 136 -27.18 8.83 23.12
N GLN A 137 -26.55 9.90 22.64
CA GLN A 137 -25.44 10.55 23.32
C GLN A 137 -25.98 11.34 24.52
N LEU A 138 -25.67 10.90 25.75
CA LEU A 138 -25.93 11.69 26.96
C LEU A 138 -25.13 12.99 26.90
N ASP A 139 -25.80 14.13 27.07
CA ASP A 139 -25.27 15.49 27.01
C ASP A 139 -24.39 15.82 28.23
N GLY A 140 -23.26 15.13 28.41
CA GLY A 140 -22.36 15.49 29.52
C GLY A 140 -21.16 14.60 29.81
N CYS A 141 -20.91 13.55 29.02
CA CYS A 141 -19.75 12.69 29.25
C CYS A 141 -18.59 13.08 28.34
N GLU A 142 -17.68 13.93 28.83
CA GLU A 142 -16.32 14.03 28.29
C GLU A 142 -15.57 12.72 28.61
N TYR A 143 -15.75 11.69 27.78
CA TYR A 143 -14.85 10.55 27.81
C TYR A 143 -13.45 11.05 27.42
N GLU A 144 -12.42 10.61 28.15
CA GLU A 144 -11.01 10.83 27.82
C GLU A 144 -10.83 10.69 26.31
N THR A 145 -10.35 11.76 25.68
CA THR A 145 -10.20 11.89 24.23
C THR A 145 -9.12 10.92 23.72
N GLY A 146 -9.42 9.63 23.74
CA GLY A 146 -8.77 8.66 22.87
C GLY A 146 -8.94 9.13 21.44
N VAL A 147 -7.93 8.96 20.60
CA VAL A 147 -8.05 9.24 19.17
C VAL A 147 -8.85 8.10 18.55
N TYR A 148 -10.17 8.18 18.73
CA TYR A 148 -11.13 7.29 18.11
C TYR A 148 -11.27 7.70 16.64
N LEU A 149 -11.00 6.78 15.73
CA LEU A 149 -11.32 6.97 14.32
C LEU A 149 -12.82 6.73 14.12
N SER A 150 -13.46 7.62 13.37
CA SER A 150 -14.83 7.43 12.90
C SER A 150 -14.90 6.29 11.87
N GLU A 151 -16.10 5.72 11.71
CA GLU A 151 -16.38 4.71 10.69
C GLU A 151 -15.91 5.15 9.29
N SER A 152 -16.25 6.38 8.89
CA SER A 152 -15.87 6.90 7.57
C SER A 152 -14.36 7.00 7.39
N GLN A 153 -13.63 7.41 8.44
CA GLN A 153 -12.16 7.46 8.39
C GLN A 153 -11.57 6.06 8.22
N VAL A 154 -12.10 5.05 8.92
CA VAL A 154 -11.61 3.67 8.76
C VAL A 154 -11.90 3.16 7.36
N ASN A 155 -13.11 3.40 6.84
CA ASN A 155 -13.48 3.00 5.48
C ASN A 155 -12.60 3.67 4.41
N GLU A 156 -12.29 4.97 4.56
CA GLU A 156 -11.36 5.68 3.67
C GLU A 156 -9.96 5.03 3.68
N ILE A 157 -9.45 4.66 4.86
CA ILE A 157 -8.16 3.97 4.99
C ILE A 157 -8.22 2.59 4.32
N GLU A 158 -9.24 1.78 4.60
CA GLU A 158 -9.42 0.46 3.99
C GLU A 158 -9.45 0.56 2.46
N MET A 159 -10.19 1.55 1.94
CA MET A 159 -10.31 1.84 0.51
C MET A 159 -8.95 2.17 -0.12
N GLU A 160 -8.19 3.09 0.48
CA GLU A 160 -6.85 3.46 -0.01
C GLU A 160 -5.89 2.26 -0.01
N LEU A 161 -5.89 1.45 1.05
CA LEU A 161 -5.02 0.27 1.13
C LEU A 161 -5.38 -0.80 0.11
N LEU A 162 -6.67 -1.03 -0.13
CA LEU A 162 -7.13 -1.99 -1.12
C LEU A 162 -6.85 -1.51 -2.55
N LYS A 163 -7.00 -0.22 -2.83
CA LYS A 163 -6.58 0.38 -4.11
C LYS A 163 -5.08 0.20 -4.34
N GLU A 164 -4.25 0.46 -3.34
CA GLU A 164 -2.80 0.22 -3.45
C GLU A 164 -2.49 -1.26 -3.71
N LYS A 165 -3.18 -2.18 -3.04
CA LYS A 165 -2.99 -3.62 -3.22
C LYS A 165 -3.39 -4.07 -4.63
N LEU A 166 -4.51 -3.60 -5.15
CA LEU A 166 -4.96 -3.89 -6.53
C LEU A 166 -4.00 -3.30 -7.56
N GLN A 167 -3.53 -2.07 -7.35
CA GLN A 167 -2.56 -1.44 -8.23
C GLN A 167 -1.22 -2.18 -8.24
N GLU A 168 -0.77 -2.72 -7.10
CA GLU A 168 0.43 -3.58 -7.04
C GLU A 168 0.27 -4.85 -7.88
N ILE A 169 -0.88 -5.53 -7.74
CA ILE A 169 -1.19 -6.73 -8.54
C ILE A 169 -1.19 -6.39 -10.03
N TYR A 170 -1.75 -5.23 -10.39
CA TYR A 170 -1.78 -4.76 -11.78
C TYR A 170 -0.37 -4.54 -12.35
N LEU A 171 0.50 -3.86 -11.61
CA LEU A 171 1.87 -3.60 -12.04
C LEU A 171 2.64 -4.91 -12.23
N GLN A 172 2.53 -5.85 -11.29
CA GLN A 172 3.18 -7.17 -11.39
C GLN A 172 2.67 -7.98 -12.58
N ALA A 173 1.38 -7.89 -12.89
CA ALA A 173 0.79 -8.52 -14.07
C ALA A 173 1.26 -7.88 -15.37
N GLN A 174 1.48 -6.56 -15.38
CA GLN A 174 1.97 -5.83 -16.54
C GLN A 174 3.46 -6.10 -16.81
N GLU A 175 4.27 -6.20 -15.75
CA GLU A 175 5.72 -6.43 -15.83
C GLU A 175 6.09 -7.91 -16.07
N GLN A 176 5.13 -8.84 -15.91
CA GLN A 176 5.33 -10.30 -15.99
C GLN A 176 6.37 -10.82 -14.97
N ASP A 177 6.52 -10.11 -13.85
CA ASP A 177 7.48 -10.42 -12.78
C ASP A 177 7.11 -11.70 -12.01
N VAL A 178 5.84 -12.10 -12.05
CA VAL A 178 5.26 -13.19 -11.27
C VAL A 178 4.45 -14.13 -12.19
N LEU A 179 4.38 -15.42 -11.83
CA LEU A 179 3.59 -16.40 -12.58
C LEU A 179 2.11 -15.98 -12.68
N PRO A 180 1.48 -16.09 -13.86
CA PRO A 180 0.08 -15.72 -14.05
C PRO A 180 -0.88 -16.37 -13.05
N GLU A 181 -0.62 -17.63 -12.66
CA GLU A 181 -1.43 -18.37 -11.69
C GLU A 181 -1.37 -17.76 -10.28
N GLU A 182 -0.21 -17.25 -9.87
CA GLU A 182 -0.04 -16.61 -8.56
C GLU A 182 -0.74 -15.25 -8.51
N ILE A 183 -0.69 -14.49 -9.60
CA ILE A 183 -1.42 -13.22 -9.73
C ILE A 183 -2.93 -13.47 -9.65
N LEU A 184 -3.43 -14.50 -10.36
CA LEU A 184 -4.84 -14.90 -10.30
C LEU A 184 -5.25 -15.29 -8.89
N ASN A 185 -4.47 -16.13 -8.21
CA ASN A 185 -4.76 -16.53 -6.82
C ASN A 185 -4.84 -15.32 -5.90
N ARG A 186 -3.92 -14.36 -6.03
CA ARG A 186 -3.94 -13.13 -5.23
C ARG A 186 -5.14 -12.25 -5.52
N LEU A 187 -5.51 -12.11 -6.80
CA LEU A 187 -6.70 -11.37 -7.20
C LEU A 187 -7.99 -12.02 -6.67
N GLU A 188 -8.11 -13.35 -6.74
CA GLU A 188 -9.28 -14.06 -6.23
C GLU A 188 -9.44 -13.93 -4.72
N VAL A 189 -8.34 -13.92 -3.95
CA VAL A 189 -8.39 -13.63 -2.50
C VAL A 189 -8.98 -12.25 -2.23
N VAL A 190 -8.61 -11.23 -3.01
CA VAL A 190 -9.16 -9.88 -2.86
C VAL A 190 -10.64 -9.84 -3.28
N LYS A 191 -11.02 -10.48 -4.38
CA LYS A 191 -12.42 -10.56 -4.82
C LYS A 191 -13.31 -11.23 -3.78
N GLU A 192 -12.85 -12.34 -3.21
CA GLU A 192 -13.60 -13.06 -2.18
C GLU A 192 -13.78 -12.21 -0.92
N PHE A 193 -12.75 -11.47 -0.51
CA PHE A 193 -12.89 -10.51 0.58
C PHE A 193 -13.93 -9.44 0.27
N LEU A 194 -13.93 -8.87 -0.94
CA LEU A 194 -14.89 -7.81 -1.32
C LEU A 194 -16.32 -8.33 -1.49
N ARG A 195 -16.53 -9.61 -1.82
CA ARG A 195 -17.88 -10.20 -1.81
C ARG A 195 -18.54 -10.14 -0.43
N ASN A 196 -17.73 -10.26 0.62
CA ASN A 196 -18.16 -10.24 2.01
C ASN A 196 -18.23 -8.83 2.63
N ASN A 197 -17.84 -7.79 1.88
CA ASN A 197 -17.73 -6.40 2.37
C ASN A 197 -18.23 -5.44 1.29
N GLU A 198 -19.54 -5.22 1.25
CA GLU A 198 -20.19 -4.48 0.16
C GLU A 198 -19.84 -2.99 0.19
N ASP A 199 -19.60 -2.47 1.40
CA ASP A 199 -19.16 -1.10 1.65
C ASP A 199 -17.86 -0.75 0.94
N LEU A 200 -16.95 -1.72 0.80
CA LEU A 200 -15.69 -1.56 0.10
C LEU A 200 -15.78 -1.91 -1.40
N ARG A 201 -16.57 -2.94 -1.75
CA ARG A 201 -16.69 -3.46 -3.12
C ARG A 201 -17.10 -2.40 -4.14
N ASN A 202 -18.07 -1.56 -3.77
CA ASN A 202 -18.62 -0.56 -4.69
C ASN A 202 -17.58 0.47 -5.12
N GLY A 203 -16.64 0.83 -4.23
CA GLY A 203 -15.58 1.80 -4.50
C GLY A 203 -14.40 1.26 -5.31
N LEU A 204 -14.34 -0.06 -5.55
CA LEU A 204 -13.21 -0.77 -6.18
C LEU A 204 -13.59 -1.52 -7.47
N THR A 205 -14.84 -1.39 -7.92
CA THR A 205 -15.36 -2.18 -9.04
C THR A 205 -14.57 -1.91 -10.34
N GLU A 206 -14.20 -0.66 -10.60
CA GLU A 206 -13.41 -0.28 -11.78
C GLU A 206 -12.00 -0.88 -11.76
N ASP A 207 -11.33 -0.86 -10.60
CA ASP A 207 -9.99 -1.42 -10.41
C ASP A 207 -9.96 -2.93 -10.68
N ILE A 208 -10.99 -3.66 -10.21
CA ILE A 208 -11.14 -5.10 -10.45
C ILE A 208 -11.39 -5.39 -11.92
N GLN A 209 -12.31 -4.65 -12.57
CA GLN A 209 -12.62 -4.84 -13.99
C GLN A 209 -11.41 -4.60 -14.89
N LYS A 210 -10.57 -3.61 -14.54
CA LYS A 210 -9.32 -3.32 -15.23
C LYS A 210 -8.34 -4.49 -15.15
N LEU A 211 -8.21 -5.10 -13.97
CA LEU A 211 -7.37 -6.29 -13.75
C LEU A 211 -7.89 -7.53 -14.49
N ASP A 212 -9.20 -7.77 -14.47
CA ASP A 212 -9.81 -8.88 -15.22
C ASP A 212 -9.59 -8.73 -16.73
N SER A 213 -9.70 -7.51 -17.25
CA SER A 213 -9.43 -7.20 -18.65
C SER A 213 -7.97 -7.46 -19.04
N LEU A 214 -7.02 -7.09 -18.17
CA LEU A 214 -5.59 -7.34 -18.39
C LEU A 214 -5.28 -8.84 -18.46
N HIS A 215 -5.86 -9.63 -17.56
CA HIS A 215 -5.68 -11.10 -17.57
C HIS A 215 -6.27 -11.74 -18.83
N LEU A 216 -7.45 -11.29 -19.28
CA LEU A 216 -8.08 -11.83 -20.49
C LEU A 216 -7.26 -11.54 -21.76
N GLN A 217 -6.54 -10.40 -21.80
CA GLN A 217 -5.60 -10.09 -22.88
C GLN A 217 -4.39 -11.04 -22.89
N HIS A 218 -3.86 -11.40 -21.72
CA HIS A 218 -2.73 -12.32 -21.60
C HIS A 218 -3.11 -13.80 -21.82
N GLN A 219 -4.40 -14.17 -21.66
CA GLN A 219 -4.89 -15.52 -21.95
C GLN A 219 -5.22 -15.78 -23.42
N LYS A 220 -5.39 -14.75 -24.27
CA LYS A 220 -5.52 -14.96 -25.72
C LYS A 220 -4.18 -15.47 -26.25
N PRO A 221 -4.08 -16.72 -26.72
CA PRO A 221 -2.86 -17.17 -27.38
C PRO A 221 -2.63 -16.26 -28.58
N SER A 222 -1.38 -15.88 -28.83
CA SER A 222 -1.00 -15.36 -30.14
C SER A 222 -1.46 -16.39 -31.17
N SER A 223 -2.52 -16.08 -31.90
CA SER A 223 -2.98 -16.86 -33.03
C SER A 223 -1.81 -17.02 -34.00
N LYS A 224 -1.25 -18.23 -34.08
CA LYS A 224 -0.28 -18.60 -35.12
C LYS A 224 -0.89 -18.24 -36.49
N GLU A 225 -0.16 -17.45 -37.26
CA GLU A 225 -0.47 -17.20 -38.67
C GLU A 225 -0.49 -18.52 -39.47
N PRO A 226 -1.27 -18.61 -40.58
CA PRO A 226 -1.39 -19.82 -41.36
C PRO A 226 -0.11 -20.05 -42.18
N GLY A 227 0.56 -21.18 -41.94
CA GLY A 227 1.70 -21.61 -42.73
C GLY A 227 1.37 -21.73 -44.21
N ALA A 228 2.23 -21.10 -45.03
CA ALA A 228 2.13 -20.99 -46.47
C ALA A 228 1.98 -22.33 -47.20
N GLN A 229 1.13 -22.32 -48.22
CA GLN A 229 1.04 -23.34 -49.26
C GLN A 229 2.38 -23.46 -50.02
N THR A 230 2.94 -24.66 -50.10
CA THR A 230 3.95 -25.02 -51.09
C THR A 230 3.28 -25.51 -52.37
N PRO A 231 3.62 -25.00 -53.57
CA PRO A 231 3.18 -25.59 -54.82
C PRO A 231 4.12 -26.74 -55.22
N GLU A 232 3.55 -27.92 -55.46
CA GLU A 232 4.27 -29.05 -56.05
C GLU A 232 4.63 -28.74 -57.52
N GLY A 233 5.93 -28.61 -57.77
CA GLY A 233 6.52 -28.55 -59.10
C GLY A 233 6.87 -29.96 -59.59
N LYS A 234 6.38 -30.25 -60.80
CA LYS A 234 6.64 -31.45 -61.60
C LYS A 234 8.13 -31.72 -61.81
N ALA A 235 8.50 -33.01 -61.76
CA ALA A 235 9.47 -33.64 -62.64
C ALA A 235 9.11 -35.12 -62.79
#